data_AF-A0A930ZKK0-F1
#
_entry.id   AF-A0A930ZKK0-F1
#
_cell.length_a   1.000
_cell.length_b   1.000
_cell.length_c   1.000
_cell.angle_alpha   90.00
_cell.angle_beta   90.00
_cell.angle_gamma   90.00
#
_symmetry.space_group_name_H-M   'P 1'
#
loop_
_entity.id
_entity.type
_entity.pdbx_description
1 polymer ?
#
loop_
_entity_poly.entity_id
_entity_poly.type
_entity_poly.pdbx_seq_one_letter_code
_entity_poly.pdbx_strand_id
1 'polypeptide(L)'
;MNKTLQHPAAYAPAQAEEEAPTARFTPAQRTLADIIADLSKPLPDRLIQHKPRRNKRTGQERQLAFINWRTVQRLLDLKAPGWCGQVTTIALSANRCAVSYELTIPTADAGHVTRAATGTDDEDDEGYGDPITNAEQQAFKRAATRFGLGLYLYDRK
;
A
#
# COMPACT_ATOMS: atom_id res chain seq x y z
N MET A 1 48.08 6.76 29.08
CA MET A 1 47.18 7.76 28.48
C MET A 1 45.89 7.06 28.06
N ASN A 2 44.87 7.11 28.92
CA ASN A 2 43.54 6.55 28.62
C ASN A 2 42.58 7.72 28.38
N LYS A 3 42.03 7.83 27.17
CA LYS A 3 40.99 8.82 26.84
C LYS A 3 39.64 8.32 27.33
N THR A 4 39.13 8.94 28.37
CA THR A 4 37.75 8.80 28.87
C THR A 4 36.77 9.22 27.77
N LEU A 5 35.94 8.29 27.32
CA LEU A 5 34.81 8.57 26.43
C LEU A 5 33.71 9.25 27.24
N GLN A 6 33.47 10.53 26.93
CA GLN A 6 32.40 11.32 27.51
C GLN A 6 31.08 10.97 26.80
N HIS A 7 30.17 10.35 27.53
CA HIS A 7 28.79 10.12 27.07
C HIS A 7 28.08 11.47 26.89
N PRO A 8 27.40 11.73 25.75
CA PRO A 8 26.48 12.84 25.68
C PRO A 8 25.16 12.51 26.38
N ALA A 9 24.52 13.58 26.85
CA ALA A 9 23.44 13.63 27.81
C ALA A 9 22.19 12.83 27.45
N ALA A 10 21.48 12.42 28.50
CA ALA A 10 20.20 11.74 28.48
C ALA A 10 19.19 12.42 27.53
N TYR A 11 18.66 11.63 26.58
CA TYR A 11 17.52 12.02 25.77
C TYR A 11 16.28 12.06 26.67
N ALA A 12 15.84 13.28 27.00
CA ALA A 12 14.56 13.49 27.68
C ALA A 12 13.42 13.04 26.74
N PRO A 13 12.42 12.28 27.23
CA PRO A 13 11.33 11.84 26.38
C PRO A 13 10.48 13.06 26.02
N ALA A 14 10.45 13.41 24.73
CA ALA A 14 9.47 14.33 24.21
C ALA A 14 8.10 13.68 24.34
N GLN A 15 7.30 14.16 25.30
CA GLN A 15 5.87 13.90 25.33
C GLN A 15 5.23 14.62 24.16
N ALA A 16 4.97 13.87 23.10
CA ALA A 16 3.94 14.18 22.12
C ALA A 16 3.20 12.87 21.88
N GLU A 17 2.15 12.62 22.67
CA GLU A 17 1.10 11.69 22.27
C GLU A 17 0.41 12.33 21.08
N GLU A 18 0.97 12.11 19.89
CA GLU A 18 0.29 12.34 18.63
C GLU A 18 -0.85 11.31 18.60
N GLU A 19 -2.07 11.75 18.95
CA GLU A 19 -3.28 10.93 18.89
C GLU A 19 -3.33 10.28 17.50
N ALA A 20 -3.05 8.98 17.46
CA ALA A 20 -3.13 8.19 16.25
C ALA A 20 -4.54 8.36 15.66
N PRO A 21 -4.69 8.47 14.33
CA PRO A 21 -6.00 8.62 13.71
C PRO A 21 -6.91 7.48 14.19
N THR A 22 -7.88 7.82 15.03
CA THR A 22 -8.72 6.84 15.69
C THR A 22 -9.51 6.11 14.61
N ALA A 23 -9.37 4.79 14.55
CA ALA A 23 -10.16 3.97 13.66
C ALA A 23 -11.65 4.32 13.85
N ARG A 24 -12.33 4.75 12.78
CA ARG A 24 -13.74 5.17 12.85
C ARG A 24 -14.70 4.03 13.20
N PHE A 25 -14.24 2.80 13.05
CA PHE A 25 -14.97 1.56 13.32
C PHE A 25 -14.06 0.63 14.11
N THR A 26 -14.61 -0.29 14.92
CA THR A 26 -13.77 -1.36 15.47
C THR A 26 -13.63 -2.50 14.45
N PRO A 27 -12.57 -3.32 14.55
CA PRO A 27 -12.41 -4.49 13.70
C PRO A 27 -13.65 -5.39 13.69
N ALA A 28 -13.93 -6.02 12.54
CA ALA A 28 -15.02 -6.97 12.32
C ALA A 28 -16.46 -6.44 12.52
N GLN A 29 -16.68 -5.13 12.71
CA GLN A 29 -18.04 -4.57 12.86
C GLN A 29 -18.76 -4.30 11.53
N ARG A 30 -18.03 -4.30 10.41
CA ARG A 30 -18.58 -3.95 9.09
C ARG A 30 -18.77 -5.18 8.23
N THR A 31 -19.83 -5.19 7.43
CA THR A 31 -20.02 -6.23 6.41
C THR A 31 -19.00 -6.07 5.29
N LEU A 32 -18.70 -7.15 4.56
CA LEU A 32 -17.84 -7.07 3.37
C LEU A 32 -18.41 -6.07 2.34
N ALA A 33 -19.73 -6.07 2.16
CA ALA A 33 -20.41 -5.19 1.21
C ALA A 33 -20.21 -3.71 1.55
N ASP A 34 -20.35 -3.32 2.81
CA ASP A 34 -20.17 -1.93 3.26
C ASP A 34 -18.72 -1.46 3.09
N ILE A 35 -17.75 -2.33 3.38
CA ILE A 35 -16.33 -2.04 3.20
C ILE A 35 -16.03 -1.80 1.72
N ILE A 36 -16.47 -2.71 0.83
CA ILE A 36 -16.25 -2.57 -0.61
C ILE A 36 -16.94 -1.30 -1.13
N ALA A 37 -18.17 -1.01 -0.70
CA ALA A 37 -18.90 0.19 -1.10
C ALA A 37 -18.17 1.47 -0.71
N ASP A 38 -17.56 1.51 0.48
CA ASP A 38 -16.77 2.66 0.94
C ASP A 38 -15.41 2.79 0.25
N LEU A 39 -14.71 1.68 0.04
CA LEU A 39 -13.40 1.67 -0.63
C LEU A 39 -13.53 2.01 -2.12
N SER A 40 -14.66 1.67 -2.75
CA SER A 40 -14.94 1.94 -4.16
C SER A 40 -15.26 3.42 -4.46
N LYS A 41 -15.45 4.26 -3.44
CA LYS A 41 -15.75 5.68 -3.65
C LYS A 41 -14.59 6.40 -4.34
N PRO A 42 -14.86 7.32 -5.29
CA PRO A 42 -13.83 8.16 -5.87
C PRO A 42 -13.04 8.91 -4.80
N LEU A 43 -11.75 9.05 -5.03
CA LEU A 43 -10.85 9.76 -4.11
C LEU A 43 -10.70 11.21 -4.57
N PRO A 44 -10.53 12.16 -3.65
CA PRO A 44 -10.18 13.53 -4.01
C PRO A 44 -8.91 13.58 -4.86
N ASP A 45 -8.92 14.42 -5.91
CA ASP A 45 -7.82 14.54 -6.88
C ASP A 45 -6.45 14.76 -6.23
N ARG A 46 -6.39 15.45 -5.08
CA ARG A 46 -5.16 15.67 -4.31
C ARG A 46 -4.44 14.39 -3.85
N LEU A 47 -5.16 13.26 -3.79
CA LEU A 47 -4.61 11.96 -3.39
C LEU A 47 -4.15 11.13 -4.61
N ILE A 48 -4.51 11.58 -5.81
CA ILE A 48 -4.18 10.93 -7.07
C ILE A 48 -2.89 11.56 -7.59
N GLN A 49 -1.93 10.71 -7.91
CA GLN A 49 -0.65 11.10 -8.49
C GLN A 49 -0.59 10.65 -9.94
N HIS A 50 0.15 11.39 -10.75
CA HIS A 50 0.37 11.05 -12.16
C HIS A 50 1.85 10.77 -12.36
N LYS A 51 2.16 9.64 -13.02
CA LYS A 51 3.53 9.32 -13.42
C LYS A 51 3.56 9.07 -14.92
N PRO A 52 4.52 9.68 -15.66
CA PRO A 52 4.73 9.31 -17.04
C PRO A 52 5.19 7.86 -17.11
N ARG A 53 4.53 7.08 -17.94
CA ARG A 53 4.91 5.70 -18.23
C ARG A 53 4.89 5.49 -19.73
N ARG A 54 6.03 5.04 -20.24
CA ARG A 54 6.20 4.65 -21.63
C ARG A 54 5.65 3.25 -21.82
N ASN A 55 4.75 3.10 -22.79
CA ASN A 55 4.25 1.79 -23.19
C ASN A 55 5.38 1.04 -23.92
N LYS A 56 5.86 -0.08 -23.35
CA LYS A 56 6.94 -0.88 -23.95
C LYS A 56 6.61 -1.41 -25.36
N ARG A 57 5.32 -1.58 -25.69
CA ARG A 57 4.88 -2.10 -27.00
C ARG A 57 4.71 -1.02 -28.06
N THR A 58 4.12 0.12 -27.70
CA THR A 58 3.78 1.18 -28.68
C THR A 58 4.75 2.36 -28.65
N GLY A 59 5.65 2.41 -27.67
CA GLY A 59 6.58 3.53 -27.46
C GLY A 59 5.91 4.82 -26.97
N GLN A 60 4.57 4.89 -26.92
CA GLN A 60 3.80 6.06 -26.49
C GLN A 60 3.94 6.29 -24.99
N GLU A 61 4.16 7.53 -24.60
CA GLU A 61 4.10 7.95 -23.21
C GLU A 61 2.67 8.31 -22.82
N ARG A 62 2.25 7.85 -21.65
CA ARG A 62 0.97 8.21 -21.04
C ARG A 62 1.17 8.56 -19.59
N GLN A 63 0.40 9.54 -19.11
CA GLN A 63 0.31 9.83 -17.69
C GLN A 63 -0.61 8.80 -17.04
N LEU A 64 -0.06 7.93 -16.21
CA LEU A 64 -0.85 6.97 -15.44
C LEU A 64 -1.21 7.57 -14.10
N ALA A 65 -2.52 7.62 -13.83
CA ALA A 65 -3.05 7.96 -12.51
C ALA A 65 -2.82 6.78 -11.55
N PHE A 66 -2.34 7.06 -10.34
CA PHE A 66 -2.17 6.07 -9.30
C PHE A 66 -2.30 6.71 -7.92
N ILE A 67 -2.53 5.88 -6.91
CA ILE A 67 -2.49 6.30 -5.50
C ILE A 67 -1.21 5.81 -4.83
N ASN A 68 -0.69 6.64 -3.92
CA ASN A 68 0.48 6.27 -3.11
C ASN A 68 0.10 5.15 -2.13
N TRP A 69 1.01 4.21 -1.86
CA TRP A 69 0.76 3.09 -0.95
C TRP A 69 0.38 3.56 0.46
N ARG A 70 0.93 4.69 0.93
CA ARG A 70 0.56 5.31 2.22
C ARG A 70 -0.90 5.75 2.25
N THR A 71 -1.43 6.16 1.10
CA THR A 71 -2.85 6.53 0.98
C THR A 71 -3.71 5.28 1.08
N VAL A 72 -3.30 4.18 0.44
CA VAL A 72 -3.98 2.88 0.56
C VAL A 72 -4.04 2.42 2.00
N GLN A 73 -2.90 2.43 2.71
CA GLN A 73 -2.83 2.05 4.11
C GLN A 73 -3.79 2.86 4.98
N ARG A 74 -3.72 4.19 4.90
CA ARG A 74 -4.60 5.09 5.67
C ARG A 74 -6.08 4.87 5.37
N LEU A 75 -6.44 4.55 4.13
CA LEU A 75 -7.81 4.27 3.75
C LEU A 75 -8.29 2.91 4.29
N LEU A 76 -7.42 1.90 4.32
CA LEU A 76 -7.72 0.62 4.96
C LEU A 76 -7.87 0.79 6.47
N ASP A 77 -6.98 1.53 7.15
CA ASP A 77 -7.10 1.84 8.58
C ASP A 77 -8.44 2.53 8.89
N LEU A 78 -8.87 3.43 8.00
CA LEU A 78 -10.10 4.20 8.16
C LEU A 78 -11.38 3.38 7.89
N LYS A 79 -11.34 2.50 6.89
CA LYS A 79 -12.54 1.86 6.31
C LYS A 79 -12.66 0.37 6.64
N ALA A 80 -11.56 -0.30 6.88
CA ALA A 80 -11.45 -1.73 7.13
C ALA A 80 -10.51 -1.99 8.32
N PRO A 81 -10.84 -1.48 9.52
CA PRO A 81 -9.98 -1.64 10.70
C PRO A 81 -9.74 -3.12 11.00
N GLY A 82 -8.51 -3.43 11.43
CA GLY A 82 -8.08 -4.81 11.66
C GLY A 82 -7.68 -5.57 10.40
N TRP A 83 -7.57 -4.90 9.25
CA TRP A 83 -6.92 -5.50 8.08
C TRP A 83 -5.49 -5.92 8.43
N CYS A 84 -5.04 -7.01 7.80
CA CYS A 84 -3.65 -7.43 7.85
C CYS A 84 -3.19 -7.81 6.45
N GLY A 85 -1.90 -7.72 6.20
CA GLY A 85 -1.36 -8.18 4.94
C GLY A 85 0.05 -8.72 5.08
N GLN A 86 0.39 -9.61 4.16
CA GLN A 86 1.60 -10.41 4.20
C GLN A 86 2.15 -10.65 2.80
N VAL A 87 3.46 -10.59 2.67
CA VAL A 87 4.17 -11.08 1.49
C VAL A 87 4.21 -12.60 1.57
N THR A 88 3.65 -13.28 0.58
CA THR A 88 3.60 -14.75 0.55
C THR A 88 4.68 -15.37 -0.31
N THR A 89 5.15 -14.65 -1.32
CA THR A 89 6.19 -15.15 -2.23
C THR A 89 7.01 -14.00 -2.77
N ILE A 90 8.33 -14.19 -2.81
CA ILE A 90 9.26 -13.35 -3.55
C ILE A 90 9.94 -14.26 -4.57
N ALA A 91 9.75 -13.98 -5.85
CA ALA A 91 10.36 -14.70 -6.95
C ALA A 91 11.37 -13.77 -7.64
N LEU A 92 12.64 -14.17 -7.63
CA LEU A 92 13.73 -13.44 -8.27
C LEU A 92 14.10 -14.14 -9.58
N SER A 93 14.27 -13.37 -10.65
CA SER A 93 14.66 -13.89 -11.97
C SER A 93 15.54 -12.88 -12.69
N ALA A 94 16.84 -13.16 -12.75
CA ALA A 94 17.86 -12.26 -13.31
C ALA A 94 17.70 -10.84 -12.75
N ASN A 95 17.37 -9.86 -13.60
CA ASN A 95 17.15 -8.46 -13.24
C ASN A 95 15.72 -8.14 -12.78
N ARG A 96 14.83 -9.13 -12.65
CA ARG A 96 13.43 -8.92 -12.27
C ARG A 96 13.08 -9.56 -10.94
N CYS A 97 12.16 -8.91 -10.24
CA CYS A 97 11.51 -9.48 -9.08
C CYS A 97 9.98 -9.48 -9.27
N ALA A 98 9.34 -10.49 -8.69
CA ALA A 98 7.90 -10.58 -8.57
C ALA A 98 7.55 -10.89 -7.10
N VAL A 99 6.60 -10.15 -6.55
CA VAL A 99 6.14 -10.28 -5.17
C VAL A 99 4.66 -10.60 -5.18
N SER A 100 4.27 -11.65 -4.46
CA SER A 100 2.87 -11.98 -4.16
C SER A 100 2.52 -11.46 -2.78
N TYR A 101 1.38 -10.78 -2.68
CA TYR A 101 0.89 -10.18 -1.44
C TYR A 101 -0.55 -10.59 -1.19
N GLU A 102 -0.86 -10.97 0.04
CA GLU A 102 -2.21 -11.25 0.52
C GLU A 102 -2.69 -10.15 1.44
N LEU A 103 -3.89 -9.62 1.17
CA LEU A 103 -4.59 -8.68 2.03
C LEU A 103 -5.83 -9.36 2.60
N THR A 104 -5.92 -9.41 3.92
CA THR A 104 -7.02 -10.00 4.66
C THR A 104 -7.77 -8.93 5.44
N ILE A 105 -9.09 -8.93 5.35
CA ILE A 105 -9.98 -7.99 6.05
C ILE A 105 -10.97 -8.78 6.90
N PRO A 106 -11.06 -8.52 8.22
CA PRO A 106 -12.11 -9.08 9.06
C PRO A 106 -13.45 -8.38 8.80
N THR A 107 -14.50 -9.17 8.68
CA THR A 107 -15.86 -8.72 8.35
C THR A 107 -16.88 -9.35 9.30
N ALA A 108 -18.01 -8.66 9.49
CA ALA A 108 -19.09 -9.10 10.38
C ALA A 108 -19.84 -10.33 9.84
N ASP A 109 -19.91 -10.48 8.52
CA ASP A 109 -20.77 -11.45 7.82
C ASP A 109 -19.99 -12.61 7.20
N ALA A 110 -18.78 -12.38 6.68
CA ALA A 110 -17.99 -13.38 5.97
C ALA A 110 -16.73 -13.83 6.72
N GLY A 111 -16.55 -13.42 7.98
CA GLY A 111 -15.34 -13.70 8.75
C GLY A 111 -14.12 -12.98 8.15
N HIS A 112 -13.02 -13.70 7.93
CA HIS A 112 -11.80 -13.13 7.32
C HIS A 112 -11.81 -13.35 5.80
N VAL A 113 -11.79 -12.26 5.05
CA VAL A 113 -11.79 -12.30 3.58
C VAL A 113 -10.42 -11.92 3.07
N THR A 114 -9.77 -12.82 2.34
CA THR A 114 -8.43 -12.62 1.78
C THR A 114 -8.48 -12.42 0.27
N ARG A 115 -7.76 -11.42 -0.24
CA ARG A 115 -7.53 -11.21 -1.67
C ARG A 115 -6.04 -11.03 -1.92
N ALA A 116 -5.49 -11.82 -2.83
CA ALA A 116 -4.08 -11.77 -3.20
C ALA A 116 -3.87 -10.95 -4.49
N ALA A 117 -2.69 -10.37 -4.66
CA ALA A 117 -2.25 -9.83 -5.94
C ALA A 117 -0.73 -9.92 -6.07
N THR A 118 -0.25 -9.69 -7.29
CA THR A 118 1.18 -9.70 -7.59
C THR A 118 1.65 -8.31 -8.01
N GLY A 119 2.90 -8.02 -7.70
CA GLY A 119 3.64 -6.87 -8.18
C GLY A 119 4.96 -7.31 -8.77
N THR A 120 5.47 -6.54 -9.71
CA THR A 120 6.72 -6.83 -10.39
C THR A 120 7.53 -5.55 -10.56
N ASP A 121 8.84 -5.68 -10.43
CA ASP A 121 9.78 -4.60 -10.77
C ASP A 121 11.07 -5.18 -11.37
N ASP A 122 11.87 -4.30 -11.97
CA ASP A 122 13.12 -4.62 -12.68
C ASP A 122 14.26 -3.77 -12.10
N GLU A 123 15.45 -4.33 -11.91
CA GLU A 123 16.66 -3.62 -11.47
C GLU A 123 17.07 -2.53 -12.48
N ASP A 124 16.68 -2.69 -13.74
CA ASP A 124 16.93 -1.70 -14.80
C ASP A 124 15.86 -0.58 -14.85
N ASP A 125 14.79 -0.62 -14.04
CA ASP A 125 13.87 0.53 -13.96
C ASP A 125 14.58 1.67 -13.21
N GLU A 126 14.60 2.87 -13.77
CA GLU A 126 15.17 4.09 -13.16
C GLU A 126 14.31 4.60 -11.98
N GLY A 127 13.57 3.69 -11.33
CA GLY A 127 12.75 3.95 -10.18
C GLY A 127 13.58 4.28 -8.95
N TYR A 128 12.97 5.03 -8.03
CA TYR A 128 13.53 5.23 -6.70
C TYR A 128 13.21 4.02 -5.81
N GLY A 129 14.16 3.59 -4.99
CA GLY A 129 14.02 2.45 -4.07
C GLY A 129 14.50 1.13 -4.67
N ASP A 130 14.49 0.07 -3.87
CA ASP A 130 14.85 -1.26 -4.35
C ASP A 130 13.66 -1.93 -5.08
N PRO A 131 13.93 -2.80 -6.08
CA PRO A 131 12.88 -3.45 -6.87
C PRO A 131 11.90 -4.27 -6.04
N ILE A 132 12.36 -4.93 -4.98
CA ILE A 132 11.50 -5.80 -4.15
C ILE A 132 10.47 -4.96 -3.40
N THR A 133 10.89 -3.87 -2.76
CA THR A 133 10.00 -2.94 -2.08
C THR A 133 8.99 -2.31 -3.04
N ASN A 134 9.41 -1.95 -4.25
CA ASN A 134 8.50 -1.41 -5.26
C ASN A 134 7.50 -2.45 -5.76
N ALA A 135 7.94 -3.70 -5.97
CA ALA A 135 7.09 -4.82 -6.32
C ALA A 135 6.08 -5.13 -5.20
N GLU A 136 6.51 -5.12 -3.93
CA GLU A 136 5.61 -5.27 -2.78
C GLU A 136 4.56 -4.16 -2.75
N GLN A 137 4.95 -2.88 -2.87
CA GLN A 137 4.01 -1.76 -2.91
C GLN A 137 3.02 -1.91 -4.06
N GLN A 138 3.46 -2.40 -5.21
CA GLN A 138 2.58 -2.67 -6.35
C GLN A 138 1.59 -3.80 -6.04
N ALA A 139 2.06 -4.90 -5.44
CA ALA A 139 1.23 -6.04 -5.05
C ALA A 139 0.18 -5.63 -4.01
N PHE A 140 0.58 -4.93 -2.95
CA PHE A 140 -0.29 -4.41 -1.90
C PHE A 140 -1.41 -3.53 -2.46
N LYS A 141 -1.07 -2.53 -3.29
CA LYS A 141 -2.06 -1.64 -3.91
C LYS A 141 -3.05 -2.42 -4.79
N ARG A 142 -2.57 -3.41 -5.55
CA ARG A 142 -3.43 -4.26 -6.39
C ARG A 142 -4.32 -5.17 -5.55
N ALA A 143 -3.83 -5.71 -4.43
CA ALA A 143 -4.65 -6.49 -3.51
C ALA A 143 -5.78 -5.64 -2.92
N ALA A 144 -5.48 -4.40 -2.51
CA ALA A 144 -6.48 -3.43 -2.06
C ALA A 144 -7.47 -3.04 -3.18
N THR A 145 -6.99 -2.91 -4.42
CA THR A 145 -7.84 -2.65 -5.60
C THR A 145 -8.86 -3.76 -5.80
N ARG A 146 -8.52 -5.02 -5.47
CA ARG A 146 -9.50 -6.10 -5.54
C ARG A 146 -10.66 -5.86 -4.58
N PHE A 147 -10.52 -5.13 -3.47
CA PHE A 147 -11.62 -4.69 -2.60
C PHE A 147 -12.32 -3.39 -3.08
N GLY A 148 -12.04 -2.92 -4.29
CA GLY A 148 -12.64 -1.73 -4.90
C GLY A 148 -11.79 -0.46 -4.78
N LEU A 149 -10.76 -0.47 -3.93
CA LEU A 149 -9.97 0.73 -3.66
C LEU A 149 -9.20 1.22 -4.89
N GLY A 150 -9.58 2.38 -5.42
CA GLY A 150 -8.93 2.97 -6.59
C GLY A 150 -9.13 2.19 -7.88
N LEU A 151 -10.09 1.26 -7.93
CA LEU A 151 -10.39 0.45 -9.10
C LEU A 151 -10.74 1.31 -10.33
N TYR A 152 -11.49 2.39 -10.12
CA TYR A 152 -11.89 3.34 -11.18
C TYR A 152 -10.69 4.04 -11.86
N LEU A 153 -9.49 4.02 -11.28
CA LEU A 153 -8.28 4.59 -11.89
C LEU A 153 -7.75 3.72 -13.04
N TYR A 154 -8.18 2.46 -13.12
CA TYR A 154 -7.84 1.54 -14.21
C TYR A 154 -8.77 1.65 -15.41
N ASP A 155 -9.94 2.28 -15.22
CA ASP A 155 -10.89 2.48 -16.29
C ASP A 155 -10.30 3.46 -17.30
N ARG A 156 -10.29 3.03 -18.57
CA ARG A 156 -9.83 3.88 -19.66
C ARG A 156 -10.85 5.02 -19.85
N LYS A 157 -10.42 6.25 -19.58
CA LYS A 157 -11.02 7.43 -20.19
C LYS A 157 -10.55 7.57 -21.64
#